data_AF-A0A940WUW8-F1
#
_entry.id   AF-A0A940WUW8-F1
#
_cell.length_a   1.000
_cell.length_b   1.000
_cell.length_c   1.000
_cell.angle_alpha   90.00
_cell.angle_beta   90.00
_cell.angle_gamma   90.00
#
_symmetry.space_group_name_H-M   'P 1'
#
loop_
_entity.id
_entity.type
_entity.pdbx_description
1 polymer ?
#
loop_
_entity_poly.entity_id
_entity_poly.type
_entity_poly.pdbx_seq_one_letter_code
_entity_poly.pdbx_strand_id
1 'polypeptide(L)' 'MDMSEMDPLDDVAGEISIEAPEADAVEQHQQVEVPEDNHWPEHVPLEADPADVAEQERTVGGDDEDYR' A
#
# COMPACT_ATOMS: atom_id res chain seq x y z
N MET A 1 20.23 -10.65 -39.15
CA MET A 1 20.21 -10.94 -37.71
C MET A 1 19.16 -10.03 -37.12
N ASP A 2 18.05 -10.65 -36.71
CA ASP A 2 16.86 -9.97 -36.21
C ASP A 2 17.11 -9.55 -34.75
N MET A 3 16.96 -8.26 -34.44
CA MET A 3 17.19 -7.67 -33.12
C MET A 3 15.88 -7.61 -32.31
N SER A 4 15.03 -8.65 -32.38
CA SER A 4 13.65 -8.53 -31.89
C SER A 4 13.22 -9.48 -30.77
N GLU A 5 14.15 -10.16 -30.09
CA GLU A 5 13.78 -10.99 -28.93
C GLU A 5 14.92 -11.02 -27.88
N MET A 6 15.26 -9.87 -27.31
CA MET A 6 15.86 -9.85 -25.97
C MET A 6 14.73 -9.37 -25.06
N ASP A 7 14.03 -10.31 -24.44
CA ASP A 7 13.05 -9.97 -23.42
C ASP A 7 13.79 -9.21 -22.30
N PRO A 8 13.48 -7.92 -22.06
CA PRO A 8 14.24 -7.12 -21.11
C PRO A 8 14.02 -7.55 -19.65
N LEU A 9 13.15 -8.54 -19.41
CA LEU A 9 12.91 -9.14 -18.10
C LEU A 9 13.75 -10.41 -17.89
N ASP A 10 14.27 -11.03 -18.95
CA ASP A 10 15.14 -12.23 -18.87
C ASP A 10 16.49 -11.91 -18.19
N ASP A 11 17.06 -10.75 -18.49
CA ASP A 11 18.30 -10.23 -17.88
C ASP A 11 18.10 -9.94 -16.37
N VAL A 12 16.92 -9.45 -15.99
CA VAL A 12 16.56 -9.10 -14.61
C VAL A 12 16.15 -10.34 -13.79
N ALA A 13 15.52 -11.34 -14.42
CA ALA A 13 15.06 -12.57 -13.77
C ALA A 13 16.21 -13.46 -13.28
N GLY A 14 17.41 -13.34 -13.87
CA GLY A 14 18.61 -14.05 -13.41
C GLY A 14 19.27 -13.44 -12.18
N GLU A 15 19.04 -12.15 -11.90
CA GLU A 15 19.72 -11.39 -10.83
C GLU A 15 18.84 -11.14 -9.59
N ILE A 16 17.51 -11.23 -9.72
CA ILE A 16 16.57 -11.07 -8.61
C ILE A 16 16.07 -12.46 -8.18
N SER A 17 16.49 -12.92 -6.99
CA SER A 17 15.93 -14.12 -6.37
C SER A 17 14.40 -14.02 -6.30
N ILE A 18 13.69 -15.10 -6.65
CA ILE A 18 12.23 -15.18 -6.54
C ILE A 18 11.72 -15.06 -5.09
N GLU A 19 12.63 -15.26 -4.13
CA GLU A 19 12.41 -15.19 -2.70
C GLU A 19 12.77 -13.79 -2.21
N ALA A 20 11.86 -13.17 -1.45
CA ALA A 20 12.13 -11.90 -0.80
C ALA A 20 13.26 -12.06 0.24
N PRO A 21 14.10 -11.03 0.47
CA PRO A 21 15.10 -11.06 1.53
C PRO A 21 14.46 -11.41 2.89
N GLU A 22 15.20 -12.12 3.76
CA GLU A 22 14.69 -12.56 5.07
C GLU A 22 14.11 -11.41 5.90
N ALA A 23 14.69 -10.21 5.80
CA ALA A 23 14.20 -9.02 6.49
C ALA A 23 12.81 -8.58 5.99
N ASP A 24 12.57 -8.61 4.68
CA ASP A 24 11.29 -8.25 4.07
C ASP A 24 10.19 -9.24 4.50
N ALA A 25 10.51 -10.55 4.48
CA ALA A 25 9.59 -11.58 4.97
C ALA A 25 9.21 -11.41 6.45
N VAL A 26 10.14 -10.95 7.29
CA VAL A 26 9.87 -10.66 8.71
C VAL A 26 8.94 -9.46 8.87
N GLU A 27 9.14 -8.39 8.10
CA GLU A 27 8.26 -7.22 8.10
C GLU A 27 6.85 -7.58 7.60
N GLN A 28 6.74 -8.41 6.57
CA GLN A 28 5.45 -8.85 6.03
C GLN A 28 4.67 -9.78 6.96
N HIS A 29 5.37 -10.53 7.82
CA HIS A 29 4.75 -11.41 8.81
C HIS A 29 4.42 -10.69 10.12
N GLN A 30 4.79 -9.42 10.24
CA GLN A 30 4.52 -8.64 11.43
C GLN A 30 3.05 -8.23 11.46
N GLN A 31 2.38 -8.44 12.59
CA GLN A 31 0.99 -8.01 12.76
C GLN A 31 0.95 -6.49 12.86
N VAL A 32 0.29 -5.85 11.89
CA VAL A 32 -0.01 -4.42 11.96
C VAL A 32 -1.25 -4.25 12.81
N GLU A 33 -1.13 -3.46 13.89
CA GLU A 33 -2.28 -3.01 14.68
C GLU A 33 -3.09 -2.02 13.84
N VAL A 34 -4.20 -2.49 13.28
CA VAL A 34 -5.15 -1.65 12.56
C VAL A 34 -6.15 -1.11 13.57
N PRO A 35 -6.27 0.23 13.75
CA PRO A 35 -7.32 0.82 14.58
C PRO A 35 -8.71 0.24 14.26
N GLU A 36 -9.51 -0.03 15.28
CA GLU A 36 -10.84 -0.66 15.15
C GLU A 36 -11.80 0.18 14.28
N ASP A 37 -11.52 1.47 14.15
CA ASP A 37 -12.23 2.46 13.34
C ASP A 37 -11.73 2.59 11.88
N ASN A 38 -10.81 1.74 11.40
CA ASN A 38 -10.48 1.68 9.95
C ASN A 38 -11.56 0.91 9.19
N HIS A 39 -12.71 1.54 9.01
CA HIS A 39 -13.76 1.03 8.13
C HIS A 39 -13.57 1.62 6.72
N TRP A 40 -13.59 0.77 5.69
CA TRP A 40 -13.64 1.26 4.31
C TRP A 40 -15.02 1.85 4.03
N PRO A 41 -15.12 3.02 3.37
CA PRO A 41 -16.42 3.63 3.06
C PRO A 41 -17.30 2.64 2.30
N GLU A 42 -18.54 2.43 2.77
CA GLU A 42 -19.50 1.53 2.09
C GLU A 42 -19.87 2.02 0.69
N HIS A 43 -19.72 3.32 0.44
CA HIS A 43 -20.04 3.95 -0.83
C HIS A 43 -19.04 5.08 -1.16
N VAL A 44 -18.36 4.94 -2.30
CA VAL A 44 -17.46 5.95 -2.86
C VAL A 44 -18.15 6.58 -4.08
N PRO A 45 -18.45 7.90 -4.06
CA PRO A 45 -18.99 8.59 -5.24
C PRO A 45 -18.06 8.43 -6.45
N LEU A 46 -18.60 8.22 -7.65
CA LEU A 46 -17.81 7.99 -8.87
C LEU A 46 -16.89 9.16 -9.25
N GLU A 47 -17.24 10.36 -8.80
CA GLU A 47 -16.47 11.60 -9.02
C GLU A 47 -15.47 11.91 -7.90
N ALA A 48 -15.52 11.18 -6.79
CA ALA A 48 -14.63 11.40 -5.66
C ALA A 48 -13.33 10.61 -5.83
N ASP A 49 -12.22 11.21 -5.42
CA ASP A 49 -10.96 10.49 -5.36
C ASP A 49 -11.03 9.44 -4.21
N PRO A 50 -10.68 8.17 -4.48
CA PRO A 50 -10.77 7.12 -3.47
C PRO A 50 -9.92 7.38 -2.21
N ALA A 51 -8.78 8.07 -2.34
CA ALA A 51 -7.92 8.39 -1.21
C ALA A 51 -8.56 9.47 -0.33
N ASP A 52 -9.17 10.49 -0.93
CA ASP A 52 -9.94 11.50 -0.20
C ASP A 52 -11.08 10.87 0.60
N VAL A 53 -11.84 9.93 0.01
CA VAL A 53 -12.98 9.31 0.72
C VAL A 53 -12.52 8.44 1.89
N ALA A 54 -11.40 7.74 1.75
CA ALA A 54 -10.84 6.92 2.84
C ALA A 54 -10.30 7.78 4.00
N GLU A 55 -9.69 8.93 3.71
CA GLU A 55 -9.16 9.84 4.74
C GLU A 55 -10.29 10.56 5.50
N GLN A 56 -11.38 10.90 4.81
CA GLN A 56 -12.50 11.65 5.40
C GLN A 56 -13.36 10.84 6.37
N GLU A 57 -13.45 9.51 6.18
CA GLU A 57 -14.15 8.61 7.09
C GLU A 57 -13.31 8.23 8.32
N ARG A 58 -12.01 8.57 8.30
CA ARG A 58 -11.10 8.28 9.42
C ARG A 58 -11.48 9.14 10.63
N THR A 59 -11.67 8.50 11.78
CA THR A 59 -11.85 9.22 13.04
C THR A 59 -10.51 9.85 13.43
N VAL A 60 -10.39 11.17 13.29
CA VAL A 60 -9.25 11.91 13.84
C VAL A 60 -9.48 12.10 15.33
N GLY A 61 -8.63 11.48 16.15
CA GLY A 61 -8.64 11.65 17.60
C GLY A 61 -8.40 13.12 17.95
N GLY A 62 -9.47 13.86 18.22
CA GLY A 62 -9.41 15.27 18.57
C GLY A 62 -8.93 15.45 20.01
N ASP A 63 -7.67 15.84 20.18
CA ASP A 63 -7.31 16.74 21.27
C ASP A 63 -7.53 18.17 20.76
N ASP A 64 -8.81 18.58 20.74
CA ASP A 64 -9.23 19.92 20.30
C ASP A 64 -9.09 20.95 21.44
N GLU A 65 -8.47 20.57 22.57
CA GLU A 65 -8.40 21.36 23.80
C GLU A 65 -7.18 22.30 23.89
N ASP A 66 -6.25 22.24 22.94
CA ASP A 66 -5.01 23.03 22.94
C ASP A 66 -5.06 24.37 22.17
N TYR A 67 -6.19 24.73 21.54
CA TYR A 67 -6.35 26.05 20.90
C TYR A 67 -6.89 27.10 21.88
N ARG A 68 -5.99 27.88 22.49
CA ARG A 68 -6.33 29.07 23.28
C ARG A 68 -5.53 30.31 22.90
#